data_AF-A0A3B9V591-F1
#
_entry.id   AF-A0A3B9V591-F1
#
_cell.length_a   1.000
_cell.length_b   1.000
_cell.length_c   1.000
_cell.angle_alpha   90.00
_cell.angle_beta   90.00
_cell.angle_gamma   90.00
#
_symmetry.space_group_name_H-M   'P 1'
#
loop_
_entity.id
_entity.type
_entity.pdbx_description
1 polymer ?
#
loop_
_entity_poly.entity_id
_entity_poly.type
_entity_poly.pdbx_seq_one_letter_code
_entity_poly.pdbx_strand_id
1 'polypeptide(L)'
;YSEDKMEPRLGFRDNEVGAECEMPIAVARDVQRLYQCLSSFSAVTPVATLLMQYPAHRHTVGRVQTIAQYPYGEVQANLIATGSRPIDLLRWKLAFFGASKFDPKSNLWTRITLYQGAPLPADLPQLDADDWCFPVRPRVA
;
A
#
# COMPACT_ATOMS: atom_id res chain seq x y z
N TYR A 1 7.34 25.05 13.15
CA TYR A 1 7.12 23.95 12.19
C TYR A 1 5.86 24.31 11.42
N SER A 2 5.93 24.46 10.09
CA SER A 2 4.80 24.91 9.26
C SER A 2 3.62 23.94 9.35
N GLU A 3 2.39 24.46 9.40
CA GLU A 3 1.13 23.71 9.27
C GLU A 3 1.11 22.84 8.00
N ASP A 4 1.89 23.17 6.97
CA ASP A 4 2.01 22.38 5.73
C ASP A 4 2.84 21.10 5.86
N LYS A 5 3.52 20.88 7.00
CA LYS A 5 4.27 19.64 7.29
C LYS A 5 3.47 18.71 8.20
N MET A 6 2.20 18.49 7.88
CA MET A 6 1.39 17.48 8.56
C MET A 6 1.78 16.11 8.01
N GLU A 7 2.80 15.51 8.63
CA GLU A 7 3.11 14.09 8.42
C GLU A 7 1.84 13.26 8.69
N PRO A 8 1.50 12.27 7.85
CA PRO A 8 0.40 11.37 8.13
C PRO A 8 0.71 10.59 9.42
N ARG A 9 -0.08 10.86 10.47
CA ARG A 9 0.04 10.21 11.78
C ARG A 9 -0.99 9.09 11.89
N LEU A 10 -0.56 7.97 12.46
CA LEU A 10 -1.48 6.92 12.89
C LEU A 10 -1.82 7.19 14.35
N GLY A 11 -3.09 7.46 14.62
CA GLY A 11 -3.61 7.71 15.96
C GLY A 11 -4.81 6.82 16.26
N PHE A 12 -5.12 6.68 17.54
CA PHE A 12 -6.31 5.97 17.99
C PHE A 12 -7.54 6.88 17.98
N ARG A 13 -8.51 6.57 17.12
CA ARG A 13 -9.75 7.35 16.94
C ARG A 13 -10.45 7.74 18.25
N ASP A 14 -10.50 6.82 19.21
CA ASP A 14 -11.25 7.02 20.46
C ASP A 14 -10.43 7.71 21.55
N ASN A 15 -9.10 7.84 21.38
CA ASN A 15 -8.19 8.33 22.42
C ASN A 15 -7.43 9.60 22.01
N GLU A 16 -7.47 9.99 20.74
CA GLU A 16 -6.71 11.11 20.19
C GLU A 16 -7.62 12.09 19.44
N VAL A 17 -7.23 13.38 19.45
CA VAL A 17 -7.91 14.43 18.69
C VAL A 17 -7.60 14.27 17.20
N GLY A 18 -8.56 14.57 16.32
CA GLY A 18 -8.37 14.51 14.85
C GLY A 18 -9.16 13.41 14.15
N ALA A 19 -10.14 12.77 14.81
CA ALA A 19 -11.02 11.78 14.21
C ALA A 19 -11.80 12.33 13.00
N GLU A 20 -12.05 13.64 12.96
CA GLU A 20 -12.65 14.35 11.83
C GLU A 20 -11.75 14.40 10.59
N CYS A 21 -10.44 14.19 10.76
CA CYS A 21 -9.45 14.09 9.67
C CYS A 21 -9.07 12.63 9.35
N GLU A 22 -9.79 11.65 9.90
CA GLU A 22 -9.50 10.22 9.70
C GLU A 22 -9.60 9.84 8.21
N MET A 23 -8.56 9.17 7.70
CA MET A 23 -8.55 8.61 6.36
C MET A 23 -9.06 7.16 6.37
N PRO A 24 -9.76 6.68 5.32
CA PRO A 24 -10.25 5.31 5.25
C PRO A 24 -9.11 4.32 4.93
N ILE A 25 -8.32 3.96 5.95
CA ILE A 25 -7.17 3.05 5.83
C ILE A 25 -7.50 1.59 6.17
N ALA A 26 -8.73 1.31 6.62
CA ALA A 26 -9.18 0.01 7.10
C ALA A 26 -9.65 -0.94 5.97
N VAL A 27 -9.00 -0.89 4.81
CA VAL A 27 -9.43 -1.62 3.61
C VAL A 27 -9.52 -3.13 3.85
N ALA A 28 -8.53 -3.72 4.51
CA ALA A 28 -8.52 -5.15 4.84
C ALA A 28 -9.75 -5.58 5.66
N ARG A 29 -10.13 -4.78 6.67
CA ARG A 29 -11.34 -5.01 7.47
C ARG A 29 -12.60 -4.91 6.61
N ASP A 30 -12.68 -3.90 5.76
CA ASP A 30 -13.87 -3.64 4.96
C ASP A 30 -14.06 -4.73 3.89
N VAL A 31 -12.97 -5.19 3.27
CA VAL A 31 -12.97 -6.36 2.36
C VAL A 31 -13.36 -7.64 3.09
N GLN A 32 -12.86 -7.86 4.32
CA GLN A 32 -13.26 -9.02 5.12
C GLN A 32 -14.76 -9.01 5.45
N ARG A 33 -15.31 -7.85 5.80
CA ARG A 33 -16.76 -7.69 6.04
C ARG A 33 -17.57 -7.93 4.78
N LEU A 34 -17.12 -7.41 3.62
CA LEU A 34 -17.75 -7.69 2.33
C LEU A 34 -17.72 -9.19 2.02
N TYR A 35 -16.59 -9.87 2.26
CA TYR A 35 -16.46 -11.31 2.06
C TYR A 35 -17.45 -12.11 2.91
N GLN A 36 -17.59 -11.77 4.21
CA GLN A 36 -18.57 -12.38 5.11
C GLN A 36 -20.02 -12.10 4.66
N CYS A 37 -20.30 -10.92 4.14
CA CYS A 37 -21.60 -10.62 3.56
C CYS A 37 -21.85 -11.52 2.35
N LEU A 38 -20.90 -11.59 1.41
CA LEU A 38 -20.98 -12.39 0.18
C LEU A 38 -21.17 -13.88 0.45
N SER A 39 -20.60 -14.43 1.54
CA SER A 39 -20.77 -15.85 1.89
C SER A 39 -22.20 -16.24 2.22
N SER A 40 -23.10 -15.26 2.44
CA SER A 40 -24.52 -15.50 2.67
C SER A 40 -25.35 -15.46 1.37
N PHE A 41 -24.72 -15.21 0.22
CA PHE A 41 -25.36 -15.12 -1.10
C PHE A 41 -24.87 -16.23 -2.03
N SER A 42 -25.69 -16.54 -3.04
CA SER A 42 -25.26 -17.42 -4.13
C SER A 42 -24.25 -16.70 -5.03
N ALA A 43 -23.28 -17.44 -5.57
CA ALA A 43 -22.27 -16.88 -6.49
C ALA A 43 -22.86 -16.28 -7.78
N VAL A 44 -24.09 -16.67 -8.16
CA VAL A 44 -24.81 -16.11 -9.32
C VAL A 44 -25.67 -14.90 -8.96
N THR A 45 -25.75 -14.50 -7.68
CA THR A 45 -26.53 -13.33 -7.28
C THR A 45 -25.89 -12.05 -7.85
N PRO A 46 -26.66 -11.19 -8.53
CA PRO A 46 -26.15 -9.91 -9.01
C PRO A 46 -25.66 -9.02 -7.87
N VAL A 47 -24.53 -8.34 -8.07
CA VAL A 47 -23.98 -7.36 -7.12
C VAL A 47 -25.00 -6.28 -6.76
N ALA A 48 -25.86 -5.87 -7.71
CA ALA A 48 -26.92 -4.91 -7.46
C ALA A 48 -27.89 -5.37 -6.35
N THR A 49 -28.24 -6.66 -6.31
CA THR A 49 -29.10 -7.22 -5.26
C THR A 49 -28.46 -7.11 -3.89
N LEU A 50 -27.17 -7.45 -3.78
CA LEU A 50 -26.41 -7.28 -2.54
C LEU A 50 -26.38 -5.82 -2.09
N LEU A 51 -26.13 -4.88 -3.02
CA LEU A 51 -26.02 -3.45 -2.69
C LEU A 51 -27.36 -2.80 -2.34
N MET A 52 -28.48 -3.32 -2.84
CA MET A 52 -29.82 -2.90 -2.40
C MET A 52 -30.09 -3.30 -0.95
N GLN A 53 -29.61 -4.47 -0.52
CA GLN A 53 -29.80 -4.97 0.85
C GLN A 53 -28.73 -4.43 1.83
N TYR A 54 -27.49 -4.25 1.37
CA TYR A 54 -26.33 -3.85 2.17
C TYR A 54 -25.56 -2.69 1.49
N PRO A 55 -26.14 -1.48 1.44
CA PRO A 55 -25.56 -0.34 0.72
C PRO A 55 -24.21 0.13 1.29
N ALA A 56 -23.89 -0.21 2.54
CA ALA A 56 -22.62 0.12 3.19
C ALA A 56 -21.40 -0.48 2.44
N HIS A 57 -21.60 -1.56 1.68
CA HIS A 57 -20.52 -2.21 0.92
C HIS A 57 -20.18 -1.56 -0.41
N ARG A 58 -20.93 -0.52 -0.85
CA ARG A 58 -20.77 0.09 -2.19
C ARG A 58 -19.34 0.49 -2.53
N HIS A 59 -18.63 1.09 -1.57
CA HIS A 59 -17.27 1.59 -1.78
C HIS A 59 -16.26 0.45 -1.86
N THR A 60 -16.42 -0.56 -0.99
CA THR A 60 -15.56 -1.75 -0.99
C THR A 60 -15.74 -2.55 -2.28
N VAL A 61 -16.99 -2.75 -2.73
CA VAL A 61 -17.29 -3.44 -4.00
C VAL A 61 -16.65 -2.73 -5.17
N GLY A 62 -16.86 -1.41 -5.29
CA GLY A 62 -16.25 -0.62 -6.37
C GLY A 62 -14.73 -0.72 -6.34
N ARG A 63 -14.13 -0.61 -5.15
CA ARG A 63 -12.68 -0.74 -4.97
C ARG A 63 -12.17 -2.11 -5.44
N VAL A 64 -12.78 -3.22 -4.99
CA VAL A 64 -12.39 -4.59 -5.40
C VAL A 64 -12.49 -4.77 -6.91
N GLN A 65 -13.58 -4.29 -7.52
CA GLN A 65 -13.78 -4.36 -8.96
C GLN A 65 -12.73 -3.53 -9.73
N THR A 66 -12.38 -2.34 -9.24
CA THR A 66 -11.34 -1.49 -9.83
C THR A 66 -9.95 -2.15 -9.74
N ILE A 67 -9.56 -2.64 -8.56
CA ILE A 67 -8.21 -3.17 -8.35
C ILE A 67 -7.99 -4.56 -8.96
N ALA A 68 -9.05 -5.26 -9.38
CA ALA A 68 -8.96 -6.60 -9.97
C ALA A 68 -8.02 -6.68 -11.19
N GLN A 69 -7.82 -5.58 -11.90
CA GLN A 69 -6.93 -5.49 -13.07
C GLN A 69 -5.51 -5.02 -12.72
N TYR A 70 -5.23 -4.69 -11.45
CA TYR A 70 -3.98 -4.08 -11.00
C TYR A 70 -3.35 -4.91 -9.87
N PRO A 71 -2.43 -5.85 -10.18
CA PRO A 71 -1.81 -6.73 -9.18
C PRO A 71 -1.15 -6.02 -7.99
N TYR A 72 -0.71 -4.77 -8.20
CA TYR A 72 -0.09 -3.91 -7.19
C TYR A 72 -0.94 -2.69 -6.80
N GLY A 73 -2.24 -2.69 -7.14
CA GLY A 73 -3.14 -1.56 -6.92
C GLY A 73 -3.60 -1.37 -5.47
N GLU A 74 -3.21 -2.27 -4.55
CA GLU A 74 -3.67 -2.28 -3.17
C GLU A 74 -2.53 -2.60 -2.20
N VAL A 75 -2.58 -1.97 -1.03
CA VAL A 75 -1.73 -2.37 0.10
C VAL A 75 -2.35 -3.60 0.75
N GLN A 76 -1.74 -4.76 0.51
CA GLN A 76 -2.19 -6.06 1.06
C GLN A 76 -1.79 -6.23 2.54
N ALA A 77 -2.21 -5.32 3.41
CA ALA A 77 -1.91 -5.35 4.85
C ALA A 77 -3.06 -4.80 5.71
N ASN A 78 -3.13 -5.25 6.98
CA ASN A 78 -4.06 -4.70 7.96
C ASN A 78 -3.48 -3.43 8.61
N LEU A 79 -3.68 -2.27 7.98
CA LEU A 79 -3.10 -1.00 8.43
C LEU A 79 -3.62 -0.50 9.79
N ILE A 80 -4.73 -1.05 10.29
CA ILE A 80 -5.30 -0.69 11.60
C ILE A 80 -4.93 -1.69 12.71
N ALA A 81 -4.10 -2.69 12.42
CA ALA A 81 -3.60 -3.59 13.45
C ALA A 81 -2.71 -2.82 14.45
N THR A 82 -2.72 -3.23 15.73
CA THR A 82 -1.94 -2.59 16.80
C THR A 82 -0.42 -2.62 16.54
N GLY A 83 0.06 -3.59 15.77
CA GLY A 83 1.48 -3.70 15.37
C GLY A 83 1.84 -2.97 14.07
N SER A 84 0.88 -2.32 13.40
CA SER A 84 1.13 -1.63 12.13
C SER A 84 1.97 -0.38 12.34
N ARG A 85 3.07 -0.27 11.60
CA ARG A 85 3.98 0.88 11.68
C ARG A 85 3.86 1.70 10.39
N PRO A 86 3.60 3.02 10.46
CA PRO A 86 3.56 3.88 9.28
C PRO A 86 4.80 3.78 8.39
N ILE A 87 5.97 3.51 9.00
CA ILE A 87 7.24 3.32 8.28
C ILE A 87 7.20 2.13 7.31
N ASP A 88 6.44 1.08 7.59
CA ASP A 88 6.36 -0.09 6.71
C ASP A 88 5.59 0.25 5.42
N LEU A 89 4.51 1.04 5.54
CA LEU A 89 3.78 1.58 4.39
C LEU A 89 4.65 2.56 3.59
N LEU A 90 5.41 3.42 4.27
CA LEU A 90 6.35 4.34 3.61
C LEU A 90 7.42 3.57 2.83
N ARG A 91 8.00 2.53 3.43
CA ARG A 91 9.01 1.68 2.77
C ARG A 91 8.46 1.00 1.53
N TRP A 92 7.24 0.45 1.62
CA TRP A 92 6.54 -0.11 0.46
C TRP A 92 6.40 0.93 -0.65
N LYS A 93 5.87 2.12 -0.34
CA LYS A 93 5.69 3.21 -1.32
C LYS A 93 7.03 3.64 -1.95
N LEU A 94 8.08 3.77 -1.15
CA LEU A 94 9.40 4.18 -1.64
C LEU A 94 10.03 3.10 -2.54
N ALA A 95 9.79 1.81 -2.26
CA ALA A 95 10.29 0.73 -3.11
C ALA A 95 9.73 0.83 -4.54
N PHE A 96 8.46 1.22 -4.71
CA PHE A 96 7.87 1.50 -6.03
C PHE A 96 8.56 2.67 -6.76
N PHE A 97 9.18 3.60 -6.03
CA PHE A 97 9.95 4.70 -6.61
C PHE A 97 11.43 4.37 -6.82
N GLY A 98 11.83 3.10 -6.76
CA GLY A 98 13.21 2.68 -6.98
C GLY A 98 14.12 2.90 -5.77
N ALA A 99 13.55 3.07 -4.57
CA ALA A 99 14.32 3.07 -3.33
C ALA A 99 14.82 1.67 -2.99
N SER A 100 16.10 1.58 -2.68
CA SER A 100 16.80 0.40 -2.19
C SER A 100 17.60 0.75 -0.93
N LYS A 101 18.29 -0.26 -0.35
CA LYS A 101 19.11 -0.14 0.86
C LYS A 101 18.44 0.62 2.00
N PHE A 102 17.24 0.17 2.36
CA PHE A 102 16.50 0.70 3.50
C PHE A 102 17.30 0.49 4.78
N ASP A 103 17.72 1.59 5.39
CA ASP A 103 18.44 1.64 6.65
C ASP A 103 17.57 2.40 7.66
N PRO A 104 16.65 1.68 8.34
CA PRO A 104 15.74 2.28 9.30
C PRO A 104 16.53 2.79 10.50
N LYS A 105 16.23 4.01 10.91
CA LYS A 105 16.94 4.72 11.97
C LYS A 105 16.04 5.01 13.17
N SER A 106 14.73 5.06 12.92
CA SER A 106 13.67 4.99 13.94
C SER A 106 12.38 4.47 13.30
N ASN A 107 11.29 4.43 14.08
CA ASN A 107 9.95 4.13 13.59
C ASN A 107 9.33 5.26 12.73
N LEU A 108 9.99 6.43 12.65
CA LEU A 108 9.53 7.60 11.90
C LEU A 108 10.50 8.00 10.79
N TRP A 109 11.73 7.48 10.81
CA TRP A 109 12.77 7.90 9.89
C TRP A 109 13.56 6.69 9.36
N THR A 110 13.66 6.60 8.03
CA THR A 110 14.49 5.63 7.33
C THR A 110 15.36 6.33 6.32
N ARG A 111 16.63 5.94 6.25
CA ARG A 111 17.50 6.31 5.15
C ARG A 111 17.29 5.33 3.99
N ILE A 112 17.32 5.84 2.77
CA ILE A 112 17.21 5.05 1.54
C ILE A 112 18.27 5.49 0.54
N THR A 113 18.50 4.67 -0.49
CA THR A 113 19.22 5.07 -1.70
C THR A 113 18.30 4.89 -2.89
N LEU A 114 18.16 5.89 -3.75
CA LEU A 114 17.36 5.79 -4.97
C LEU A 114 18.25 5.34 -6.14
N TYR A 115 17.72 4.44 -6.98
CA TYR A 115 18.29 4.09 -8.29
C TYR A 115 19.76 3.66 -8.27
N GLN A 116 20.21 3.03 -7.18
CA GLN A 116 21.60 2.57 -7.10
C GLN A 116 21.91 1.49 -8.14
N GLY A 117 22.81 1.80 -9.07
CA GLY A 117 23.19 0.89 -10.14
C GLY A 117 22.21 0.86 -11.31
N ALA A 118 21.15 1.68 -11.28
CA ALA A 118 20.23 1.80 -12.40
C ALA A 118 20.96 2.40 -13.63
N PRO A 119 20.67 1.90 -14.84
CA PRO A 119 21.22 2.47 -16.08
C PRO A 119 20.72 3.89 -16.30
N LEU A 120 21.54 4.70 -16.98
CA LEU A 120 21.06 6.00 -17.47
C LEU A 120 20.15 5.77 -18.68
N PRO A 121 19.29 6.76 -19.03
CA PRO A 121 18.43 6.65 -20.20
C PRO A 121 19.16 6.31 -21.51
N ALA A 122 20.41 6.74 -21.64
CA ALA A 122 21.25 6.45 -22.81
C ALA A 122 21.73 4.99 -22.87
N ASP A 123 21.79 4.29 -21.73
CA ASP A 123 22.27 2.90 -21.63
C ASP A 123 21.13 1.88 -21.83
N LEU A 124 19.86 2.31 -21.65
CA LEU A 124 18.67 1.46 -21.79
C LEU A 124 18.56 0.71 -23.13
N PRO A 125 18.93 1.28 -24.30
CA PRO A 125 18.83 0.55 -25.57
C PRO A 125 19.82 -0.62 -25.69
N GLN A 126 20.83 -0.70 -24.82
CA GLN A 126 21.99 -1.58 -24.96
C GLN A 126 22.12 -2.60 -23.82
N LEU A 127 21.32 -2.46 -22.76
CA LEU A 127 21.38 -3.29 -21.56
C LEU A 127 20.04 -3.96 -21.29
N ASP A 128 20.10 -5.22 -20.87
CA ASP A 128 19.00 -5.82 -20.13
C ASP A 128 18.99 -5.20 -18.73
N ALA A 129 18.05 -4.29 -18.51
CA ALA A 129 18.02 -3.45 -17.32
C ALA A 129 17.28 -4.11 -16.16
N ASP A 130 16.49 -5.16 -16.37
CA ASP A 130 15.50 -5.60 -15.36
C ASP A 130 16.13 -6.03 -14.03
N ASP A 131 17.38 -6.51 -14.06
CA ASP A 131 18.12 -6.97 -12.88
C ASP A 131 19.06 -5.92 -12.25
N TRP A 132 18.99 -4.64 -12.67
CA TRP A 132 19.91 -3.58 -12.22
C TRP A 132 19.97 -3.42 -10.69
N CYS A 133 18.87 -3.77 -10.01
CA CYS A 133 18.73 -3.61 -8.57
C CYS A 133 19.46 -4.70 -7.76
N PHE A 134 19.91 -5.78 -8.42
CA PHE A 134 20.59 -6.89 -7.77
C PHE A 134 22.12 -6.74 -7.83
N PRO A 135 22.84 -7.12 -6.75
CA PRO A 135 24.29 -7.09 -6.77
C PRO A 135 24.85 -8.10 -7.76
N VAL A 136 25.76 -7.66 -8.63
CA VAL A 136 26.52 -8.54 -9.51
C VAL A 136 27.63 -9.26 -8.73
N ARG A 137 27.79 -10.56 -8.97
CA ARG A 137 28.89 -11.33 -8.38
C ARG A 137 30.23 -10.76 -8.90
N PRO A 138 31.19 -10.43 -8.02
CA PRO A 138 32.52 -10.01 -8.46
C PRO A 138 33.18 -11.11 -9.28
N ARG A 139 33.77 -10.75 -10.42
CA ARG A 139 34.66 -11.68 -11.15
C ARG A 139 36.00 -11.69 -10.43
N VAL A 140 36.51 -12.88 -10.12
CA VAL A 140 37.87 -13.04 -9.62
C VAL A 140 38.81 -12.63 -10.76
N ALA A 141 39.75 -11.74 -10.44
CA ALA A 141 40.75 -11.25 -11.39
C ALA A 141 41.70 -12.38 -11.83
#